data_AF-A0A972A327-F1
#
_entry.id   AF-A0A972A327-F1
#
_cell.length_a   1.000
_cell.length_b   1.000
_cell.length_c   1.000
_cell.angle_alpha   90.00
_cell.angle_beta   90.00
_cell.angle_gamma   90.00
#
_symmetry.space_group_name_H-M   'P 1'
#
loop_
_entity.id
_entity.type
_entity.pdbx_description
1 polymer ?
#
loop_
_entity_poly.entity_id
_entity_poly.type
_entity_poly.pdbx_seq_one_letter_code
_entity_poly.pdbx_strand_id
1 'polypeptide(L)'
;MMNKISRKKIWLYLLFIIFTFSECKNDDPFTDNSEQNEEKRPIGKEPATPVLRFLSFSFNQSLNPQLAEDVRGTIVDDKITLLLPETASEIDLNLIPSFIGEYKNVEVAGKVQTSGVTPQNFIQTVNYILTSEKGTKKTYEVTVKVFTGIPIVRIETENRQAITSKEDYVEGTVTISKIFPFIEGFEATMRIRGRGNATWSYAKKPYRIKLDSKSKILGMPADKDWVLLADYCDKSLLRTTYAFELSKLMELPWTPRGYHVELFLNGSYNGTYFLGEHVKVASNRVNIA
;
A
#
# COMPACT_ATOMS: atom_id res chain seq x y z
N MET A 1 -28.32 36.57 2.93
CA MET A 1 -28.94 36.62 1.58
C MET A 1 -28.76 35.25 0.95
N MET A 2 -29.87 34.55 0.73
CA MET A 2 -29.97 33.13 0.41
C MET A 2 -29.87 32.96 -1.11
N ASN A 3 -28.80 32.32 -1.61
CA ASN A 3 -28.59 32.20 -3.06
C ASN A 3 -29.30 30.96 -3.63
N LYS A 4 -30.22 31.25 -4.57
CA LYS A 4 -31.11 30.33 -5.27
C LYS A 4 -30.35 29.31 -6.11
N ILE A 5 -30.63 28.04 -5.85
CA ILE A 5 -30.33 26.91 -6.74
C ILE A 5 -31.27 26.98 -7.96
N SER A 6 -30.69 26.98 -9.17
CA SER A 6 -31.40 27.08 -10.45
C SER A 6 -32.09 25.76 -10.84
N ARG A 7 -33.42 25.80 -10.97
CA ARG A 7 -34.35 24.68 -11.26
C ARG A 7 -34.30 24.12 -12.70
N LYS A 8 -33.16 24.14 -13.40
CA LYS A 8 -33.09 23.72 -14.83
C LYS A 8 -32.29 22.44 -15.13
N LYS A 9 -31.89 21.63 -14.12
CA LYS A 9 -31.14 20.37 -14.35
C LYS A 9 -31.79 19.10 -13.75
N ILE A 10 -33.10 19.13 -13.49
CA ILE A 10 -33.84 18.00 -12.86
C ILE A 10 -34.81 17.31 -13.85
N TRP A 11 -34.75 17.61 -15.14
CA TRP A 11 -35.70 17.08 -16.14
C TRP A 11 -35.05 16.34 -17.33
N LEU A 12 -33.92 15.68 -17.11
CA LEU A 12 -33.21 14.95 -18.18
C LEU A 12 -32.77 13.52 -17.82
N TYR A 13 -33.41 12.89 -16.82
CA TYR A 13 -33.08 11.51 -16.42
C TYR A 13 -34.30 10.60 -16.18
N LEU A 14 -35.40 10.85 -16.88
CA LEU A 14 -36.56 9.97 -16.91
C LEU A 14 -37.17 9.98 -18.32
N LEU A 15 -36.65 9.12 -19.20
CA LEU A 15 -37.34 8.47 -20.33
C LEU A 15 -36.27 7.94 -21.31
N PHE A 16 -35.91 6.66 -21.22
CA PHE A 16 -35.80 5.80 -22.39
C PHE A 16 -35.91 4.35 -21.92
N ILE A 17 -37.03 3.75 -22.33
CA ILE A 17 -37.59 2.48 -21.92
C ILE A 17 -37.61 1.61 -23.21
N ILE A 18 -37.15 0.37 -23.08
CA ILE A 18 -37.67 -0.85 -23.72
C ILE A 18 -37.39 -1.16 -25.22
N PHE A 19 -36.72 -2.31 -25.38
CA PHE A 19 -36.83 -3.41 -26.37
C PHE A 19 -36.88 -3.15 -27.87
N THR A 20 -36.01 -3.88 -28.60
CA THR A 20 -36.45 -4.80 -29.68
C THR A 20 -35.57 -6.06 -29.71
N PHE A 21 -36.19 -7.22 -29.47
CA PHE A 21 -35.77 -8.54 -29.94
C PHE A 21 -36.60 -8.86 -31.20
N SER A 22 -35.95 -9.38 -32.25
CA SER A 22 -36.52 -10.14 -33.39
C SER A 22 -35.32 -10.43 -34.32
N GLU A 23 -35.06 -11.60 -34.91
CA GLU A 23 -35.69 -12.92 -34.95
C GLU A 23 -34.77 -13.82 -35.82
N CYS A 24 -34.76 -15.13 -35.58
CA CYS A 24 -33.95 -16.12 -36.32
C CYS A 24 -34.45 -16.34 -37.76
N LYS A 25 -33.52 -16.60 -38.69
CA LYS A 25 -33.75 -17.46 -39.87
C LYS A 25 -32.46 -18.21 -40.27
N ASN A 26 -32.55 -19.53 -40.29
CA ASN A 26 -31.81 -20.46 -41.15
C ASN A 26 -32.68 -20.72 -42.41
N ASP A 27 -32.28 -21.25 -43.58
CA ASP A 27 -31.15 -22.00 -44.14
C ASP A 27 -30.86 -21.43 -45.57
N ASP A 28 -29.79 -21.73 -46.33
CA ASP A 28 -29.59 -22.97 -47.11
C ASP A 28 -28.26 -22.91 -47.94
N PRO A 29 -27.81 -24.01 -48.58
CA PRO A 29 -26.41 -24.42 -48.68
C PRO A 29 -25.72 -24.05 -50.00
N PHE A 30 -24.39 -24.00 -49.98
CA PHE A 30 -23.56 -24.17 -51.19
C PHE A 30 -22.29 -24.96 -50.87
N THR A 31 -22.22 -26.15 -51.44
CA THR A 31 -20.99 -26.91 -51.73
C THR A 31 -20.45 -26.46 -53.09
N ASP A 32 -19.14 -26.21 -53.22
CA ASP A 32 -18.26 -26.93 -54.17
C ASP A 32 -16.79 -26.53 -53.97
N ASN A 33 -15.96 -27.50 -54.33
CA ASN A 33 -14.55 -27.72 -54.10
C ASN A 33 -13.60 -26.67 -54.67
N SER A 34 -12.53 -26.41 -53.92
CA SER A 34 -11.20 -26.22 -54.53
C SER A 34 -10.16 -26.87 -53.64
N GLU A 35 -9.63 -28.00 -54.13
CA GLU A 35 -8.51 -28.73 -53.55
C GLU A 35 -7.24 -27.86 -53.52
N GLN A 36 -6.55 -27.98 -52.38
CA GLN A 36 -5.11 -28.10 -52.20
C GLN A 36 -4.18 -27.09 -52.91
N ASN A 37 -3.55 -26.26 -52.08
CA ASN A 37 -2.09 -26.23 -52.03
C ASN A 37 -1.64 -26.02 -50.58
N GLU A 38 -1.17 -27.11 -49.96
CA GLU A 38 -0.44 -27.07 -48.70
C GLU A 38 0.95 -26.44 -48.92
N GLU A 39 1.25 -25.37 -48.19
CA GLU A 39 2.63 -25.09 -47.80
C GLU A 39 2.68 -25.00 -46.27
N LYS A 40 2.74 -26.17 -45.62
CA LYS A 40 3.00 -26.27 -44.17
C LYS A 40 4.44 -25.82 -43.90
N ARG A 41 4.60 -24.59 -43.41
CA ARG A 41 5.78 -24.22 -42.62
C ARG A 41 5.72 -24.99 -41.30
N PRO A 42 6.81 -25.64 -40.84
CA PRO A 42 6.79 -26.33 -39.57
C PRO A 42 6.59 -25.30 -38.44
N ILE A 43 5.43 -25.33 -37.78
CA ILE A 43 5.25 -24.72 -36.47
C ILE A 43 6.02 -25.59 -35.49
N GLY A 44 7.32 -25.35 -35.36
CA GLY A 44 8.03 -25.71 -34.16
C GLY A 44 7.38 -24.91 -33.03
N LYS A 45 6.58 -25.56 -32.19
CA LYS A 45 6.28 -25.04 -30.85
C LYS A 45 7.63 -25.00 -30.13
N GLU A 46 8.29 -23.86 -30.16
CA GLU A 46 9.33 -23.56 -29.18
C GLU A 46 8.71 -23.85 -27.82
N PRO A 47 9.26 -24.77 -27.02
CA PRO A 47 8.64 -25.14 -25.77
C PRO A 47 8.62 -23.90 -24.88
N ALA A 48 7.43 -23.33 -24.68
CA ALA A 48 7.21 -22.23 -23.76
C ALA A 48 7.95 -22.55 -22.46
N THR A 49 8.90 -21.69 -22.09
CA THR A 49 9.65 -21.86 -20.85
C THR A 49 8.62 -21.95 -19.72
N PRO A 50 8.65 -23.00 -18.87
CA PRO A 50 7.65 -23.14 -17.83
C PRO A 50 7.69 -21.90 -16.93
N VAL A 51 6.59 -21.17 -16.86
CA VAL A 51 6.46 -20.00 -16.00
C VAL A 51 6.28 -20.50 -14.58
N LEU A 52 7.33 -20.37 -13.77
CA LEU A 52 7.25 -20.67 -12.34
C LEU A 52 6.87 -19.40 -11.60
N ARG A 53 5.70 -19.41 -10.95
CA ARG A 53 5.23 -18.26 -10.17
C ARG A 53 4.18 -18.64 -9.15
N PHE A 54 4.13 -17.88 -8.07
CA PHE A 54 2.94 -17.80 -7.23
C PHE A 54 1.96 -16.77 -7.83
N LEU A 55 0.68 -17.13 -7.87
CA LEU A 55 -0.44 -16.24 -8.19
C LEU A 55 -1.03 -15.62 -6.91
N SER A 56 -0.98 -16.36 -5.79
CA SER A 56 -1.36 -15.87 -4.47
C SER A 56 -0.60 -16.59 -3.37
N PHE A 57 -0.45 -15.90 -2.24
CA PHE A 57 0.09 -16.44 -0.99
C PHE A 57 -0.59 -15.71 0.17
N SER A 58 -1.18 -16.44 1.11
CA SER A 58 -1.94 -15.89 2.24
C SER A 58 -1.82 -16.76 3.49
N PHE A 59 -2.20 -16.20 4.62
CA PHE A 59 -2.54 -16.95 5.83
C PHE A 59 -4.04 -16.80 6.08
N ASN A 60 -4.77 -17.91 6.04
CA ASN A 60 -6.21 -17.90 6.32
C ASN A 60 -6.42 -18.04 7.83
N GLN A 61 -7.27 -17.22 8.41
CA GLN A 61 -7.57 -17.20 9.84
C GLN A 61 -8.12 -18.56 10.32
N SER A 62 -8.92 -19.24 9.49
CA SER A 62 -9.46 -20.55 9.81
C SER A 62 -8.41 -21.65 10.02
N LEU A 63 -7.24 -21.50 9.39
CA LEU A 63 -6.09 -22.41 9.52
C LEU A 63 -5.07 -21.90 10.54
N ASN A 64 -5.16 -20.62 10.91
CA ASN A 64 -4.25 -19.93 11.82
C ASN A 64 -5.08 -19.15 12.85
N PRO A 65 -5.69 -19.83 13.84
CA PRO A 65 -6.59 -19.19 14.81
C PRO A 65 -5.94 -18.09 15.65
N GLN A 66 -4.61 -18.05 15.70
CA GLN A 66 -3.84 -16.99 16.34
C GLN A 66 -3.88 -15.65 15.57
N LEU A 67 -4.31 -15.66 14.31
CA LEU A 67 -4.55 -14.45 13.53
C LEU A 67 -5.95 -13.90 13.81
N ALA A 68 -6.08 -12.58 13.82
CA ALA A 68 -7.38 -11.91 13.98
C ALA A 68 -8.23 -11.99 12.69
N GLU A 69 -7.59 -12.05 11.53
CA GLU A 69 -8.22 -12.05 10.22
C GLU A 69 -7.31 -12.70 9.17
N ASP A 70 -7.83 -12.88 7.95
CA ASP A 70 -7.05 -13.38 6.82
C ASP A 70 -5.98 -12.37 6.40
N VAL A 71 -4.76 -12.85 6.19
CA VAL A 71 -3.61 -12.03 5.81
C VAL A 71 -3.19 -12.36 4.39
N ARG A 72 -3.26 -11.38 3.49
CA ARG A 72 -2.86 -11.55 2.08
C ARG A 72 -1.43 -11.06 1.86
N GLY A 73 -0.64 -11.86 1.15
CA GLY A 73 0.71 -11.50 0.74
C GLY A 73 0.74 -10.63 -0.50
N THR A 74 1.69 -9.71 -0.54
CA THR A 74 2.03 -8.92 -1.72
C THR A 74 3.20 -9.58 -2.44
N ILE A 75 3.02 -9.90 -3.71
CA ILE A 75 4.06 -10.53 -4.55
C ILE A 75 4.63 -9.47 -5.49
N VAL A 76 5.93 -9.21 -5.40
CA VAL A 76 6.67 -8.34 -6.33
C VAL A 76 7.93 -9.11 -6.72
N ASP A 77 8.06 -9.38 -8.02
CA ASP A 77 9.08 -10.25 -8.58
C ASP A 77 9.11 -11.62 -7.89
N ASP A 78 10.21 -11.91 -7.18
CA ASP A 78 10.47 -13.17 -6.49
C ASP A 78 10.36 -13.01 -4.96
N LYS A 79 9.70 -11.94 -4.51
CA LYS A 79 9.53 -11.61 -3.08
C LYS A 79 8.06 -11.57 -2.71
N ILE A 80 7.73 -12.24 -1.61
CA ILE A 80 6.39 -12.24 -1.01
C ILE A 80 6.50 -11.59 0.36
N THR A 81 5.77 -10.50 0.56
CA THR A 81 5.71 -9.83 1.87
C THR A 81 4.30 -9.95 2.44
N LEU A 82 4.19 -10.48 3.66
CA LEU A 82 2.96 -10.48 4.45
C LEU A 82 3.11 -9.52 5.63
N LEU A 83 2.09 -8.71 5.88
CA LEU A 83 2.08 -7.74 6.98
C LEU A 83 1.12 -8.23 8.07
N LEU A 84 1.62 -8.40 9.29
CA LEU A 84 0.83 -8.72 10.47
C LEU A 84 0.68 -7.48 11.37
N PRO A 85 -0.47 -7.23 12.01
CA PRO A 85 -0.63 -6.13 12.97
C PRO A 85 0.38 -6.24 14.14
N GLU A 86 0.78 -5.15 14.81
CA GLU A 86 1.82 -5.16 15.86
C GLU A 86 1.49 -6.04 17.08
N THR A 87 0.20 -6.26 17.33
CA THR A 87 -0.29 -7.28 18.26
C THR A 87 0.20 -8.70 17.90
N ALA A 88 0.78 -8.89 16.72
CA ALA A 88 1.42 -10.12 16.26
C ALA A 88 2.83 -10.37 16.79
N SER A 89 3.43 -9.43 17.52
CA SER A 89 4.72 -9.67 18.19
C SER A 89 4.67 -10.80 19.22
N GLU A 90 3.47 -11.13 19.73
CA GLU A 90 3.18 -12.31 20.56
C GLU A 90 2.61 -13.50 19.78
N ILE A 91 2.35 -13.34 18.47
CA ILE A 91 1.79 -14.41 17.64
C ILE A 91 2.88 -15.44 17.31
N ASP A 92 2.55 -16.71 17.52
CA ASP A 92 3.37 -17.81 17.01
C ASP A 92 3.41 -17.75 15.48
N LEU A 93 4.59 -17.40 14.95
CA LEU A 93 4.87 -17.30 13.51
C LEU A 93 5.07 -18.67 12.86
N ASN A 94 4.79 -19.77 13.56
CA ASN A 94 4.55 -21.07 12.96
C ASN A 94 3.15 -21.09 12.32
N LEU A 95 3.08 -20.64 11.07
CA LEU A 95 1.84 -20.40 10.34
C LEU A 95 1.66 -21.42 9.21
N ILE A 96 0.41 -21.73 8.87
CA ILE A 96 0.00 -22.57 7.73
C ILE A 96 -0.35 -21.64 6.56
N PRO A 97 0.53 -21.48 5.54
CA PRO A 97 0.25 -20.69 4.36
C PRO A 97 -0.70 -21.41 3.40
N SER A 98 -1.52 -20.63 2.71
CA SER A 98 -2.30 -21.02 1.55
C SER A 98 -1.75 -20.29 0.32
N PHE A 99 -1.41 -21.03 -0.73
CA PHE A 99 -0.84 -20.49 -1.95
C PHE A 99 -1.40 -21.19 -3.19
N ILE A 100 -1.44 -20.44 -4.29
CA ILE A 100 -1.83 -20.89 -5.62
C ILE A 100 -0.72 -20.44 -6.57
N GLY A 101 -0.34 -21.27 -7.53
CA GLY A 101 0.69 -20.92 -8.50
C GLY A 101 0.84 -21.92 -9.63
N GLU A 102 1.81 -21.65 -10.49
CA GLU A 102 2.20 -22.47 -11.61
C GLU A 102 3.53 -23.16 -11.28
N TYR A 103 3.45 -24.43 -10.88
CA TYR A 103 4.59 -25.28 -10.53
C TYR A 103 4.12 -26.74 -10.45
N LYS A 104 5.06 -27.69 -10.55
CA LYS A 104 4.80 -29.10 -10.26
C LYS A 104 4.90 -29.39 -8.77
N ASN A 105 5.97 -28.89 -8.16
CA ASN A 105 6.27 -29.10 -6.75
C ASN A 105 6.81 -27.82 -6.13
N VAL A 106 6.62 -27.69 -4.82
CA VAL A 106 7.16 -26.59 -4.02
C VAL A 106 7.78 -27.14 -2.75
N GLU A 107 8.99 -26.67 -2.43
CA GLU A 107 9.78 -27.15 -1.30
C GLU A 107 10.31 -25.99 -0.46
N VAL A 108 10.47 -26.24 0.84
CA VAL A 108 11.25 -25.40 1.77
C VAL A 108 12.26 -26.30 2.45
N ALA A 109 13.54 -25.92 2.39
CA ALA A 109 14.65 -26.72 2.95
C ALA A 109 14.62 -28.21 2.51
N GLY A 110 14.25 -28.46 1.25
CA GLY A 110 14.14 -29.81 0.67
C GLY A 110 12.91 -30.62 1.10
N LYS A 111 11.98 -30.04 1.87
CA LYS A 111 10.72 -30.67 2.27
C LYS A 111 9.56 -30.13 1.45
N VAL A 112 8.76 -31.02 0.88
CA VAL A 112 7.55 -30.68 0.12
C VAL A 112 6.59 -29.86 0.99
N GLN A 113 6.04 -28.80 0.41
CA GLN A 113 5.06 -27.92 1.03
C GLN A 113 3.69 -28.13 0.39
N THR A 114 2.69 -28.46 1.20
CA THR A 114 1.30 -28.58 0.76
C THR A 114 0.53 -27.33 1.19
N SER A 115 -0.06 -26.63 0.22
CA SER A 115 -0.88 -25.43 0.44
C SER A 115 -2.01 -25.71 1.42
N GLY A 116 -2.15 -24.85 2.43
CA GLY A 116 -3.18 -24.97 3.47
C GLY A 116 -2.95 -26.10 4.47
N VAL A 117 -1.79 -26.78 4.44
CA VAL A 117 -1.51 -27.95 5.29
C VAL A 117 -0.17 -27.86 5.99
N THR A 118 0.92 -27.58 5.25
CA THR A 118 2.28 -27.63 5.82
C THR A 118 2.59 -26.36 6.60
N PRO A 119 2.83 -26.41 7.93
CA PRO A 119 3.20 -25.24 8.70
C PRO A 119 4.66 -24.86 8.46
N GLN A 120 4.95 -23.57 8.61
CA GLN A 120 6.30 -23.04 8.49
C GLN A 120 6.52 -21.91 9.50
N ASN A 121 7.73 -21.85 10.04
CA ASN A 121 8.15 -20.77 10.92
C ASN A 121 8.66 -19.58 10.09
N PHE A 122 8.01 -18.43 10.25
CA PHE A 122 8.30 -17.18 9.55
C PHE A 122 8.99 -16.11 10.42
N ILE A 123 9.63 -16.50 11.53
CA ILE A 123 10.50 -15.59 12.31
C ILE A 123 11.62 -15.01 11.43
N GLN A 124 12.10 -15.80 10.47
CA GLN A 124 13.06 -15.38 9.45
C GLN A 124 12.46 -15.58 8.05
N THR A 125 13.11 -14.98 7.06
CA THR A 125 12.74 -15.19 5.65
C THR A 125 12.76 -16.67 5.30
N VAL A 126 11.70 -17.14 4.66
CA VAL A 126 11.55 -18.53 4.21
C VAL A 126 11.69 -18.59 2.69
N ASN A 127 12.58 -19.43 2.19
CA ASN A 127 12.81 -19.62 0.77
C ASN A 127 11.96 -20.78 0.23
N TYR A 128 10.93 -20.47 -0.55
CA TYR A 128 10.11 -21.44 -1.27
C TYR A 128 10.71 -21.71 -2.64
N ILE A 129 10.99 -22.98 -2.95
CA ILE A 129 11.58 -23.40 -4.22
C ILE A 129 10.50 -24.10 -5.06
N LEU A 130 10.05 -23.44 -6.11
CA LEU A 130 9.14 -24.00 -7.10
C LEU A 130 9.95 -24.80 -8.11
N THR A 131 9.45 -25.98 -8.48
CA THR A 131 10.06 -26.85 -9.49
C THR A 131 9.04 -27.15 -10.59
N SER A 132 9.46 -27.05 -11.86
CA SER A 132 8.65 -27.40 -13.04
C SER A 132 8.70 -28.90 -13.37
N GLU A 133 7.87 -29.35 -14.32
CA GLU A 133 7.93 -30.70 -14.89
C GLU A 133 9.31 -31.07 -15.45
N LYS A 134 10.05 -30.07 -15.98
CA LYS A 134 11.38 -30.26 -16.57
C LYS A 134 12.53 -30.11 -15.56
N GLY A 135 12.21 -29.94 -14.27
CA GLY A 135 13.22 -29.77 -13.21
C GLY A 135 13.79 -28.36 -13.07
N THR A 136 13.39 -27.39 -13.92
CA THR A 136 13.71 -25.96 -13.72
C THR A 136 13.20 -25.50 -12.36
N LYS A 137 14.01 -24.72 -11.64
CA LYS A 137 13.69 -24.22 -10.29
C LYS A 137 13.60 -22.70 -10.25
N LYS A 138 12.75 -22.18 -9.37
CA LYS A 138 12.65 -20.75 -9.04
C LYS A 138 12.43 -20.58 -7.55
N THR A 139 13.13 -19.62 -6.94
CA THR A 139 13.05 -19.35 -5.50
C THR A 139 12.22 -18.10 -5.24
N TYR A 140 11.32 -18.16 -4.28
CA TYR A 140 10.62 -17.02 -3.71
C TYR A 140 11.06 -16.79 -2.27
N GLU A 141 11.42 -15.55 -1.94
CA GLU A 141 11.70 -15.10 -0.58
C GLU A 141 10.38 -14.66 0.09
N VAL A 142 9.93 -15.41 1.10
CA VAL A 142 8.72 -15.08 1.86
C VAL A 142 9.10 -14.45 3.18
N THR A 143 8.71 -13.20 3.39
CA THR A 143 8.97 -12.44 4.63
C THR A 143 7.66 -12.01 5.27
N VAL A 144 7.54 -12.27 6.57
CA VAL A 144 6.46 -11.76 7.40
C VAL A 144 7.00 -10.57 8.19
N LYS A 145 6.28 -9.44 8.16
CA LYS A 145 6.64 -8.23 8.92
C LYS A 145 5.49 -7.87 9.85
N VAL A 146 5.81 -7.75 11.14
CA VAL A 146 4.91 -7.22 12.16
C VAL A 146 4.90 -5.69 12.05
N PHE A 147 3.72 -5.09 12.09
CA PHE A 147 3.49 -3.70 11.70
C PHE A 147 2.22 -3.14 12.35
N THR A 148 2.21 -1.89 12.78
CA THR A 148 1.13 -1.30 13.63
C THR A 148 -0.22 -1.07 12.95
N GLY A 149 -0.37 -1.40 11.67
CA GLY A 149 -1.54 -1.04 10.86
C GLY A 149 -1.52 0.40 10.33
N ILE A 150 -0.52 1.21 10.72
CA ILE A 150 -0.34 2.59 10.23
C ILE A 150 1.08 2.85 9.69
N PRO A 151 1.26 3.68 8.64
CA PRO A 151 2.56 3.87 7.98
C PRO A 151 3.71 4.17 8.94
N ILE A 152 4.87 3.55 8.74
CA ILE A 152 6.09 3.87 9.49
C ILE A 152 6.90 4.90 8.71
N VAL A 153 7.18 6.03 9.35
CA VAL A 153 8.07 7.09 8.89
C VAL A 153 9.42 6.91 9.58
N ARG A 154 10.48 6.72 8.80
CA ARG A 154 11.87 6.72 9.26
C ARG A 154 12.55 8.00 8.81
N ILE A 155 13.22 8.66 9.73
CA ILE A 155 14.04 9.83 9.44
C ILE A 155 15.46 9.55 9.91
N GLU A 156 16.41 9.69 9.00
CA GLU A 156 17.84 9.63 9.31
C GLU A 156 18.45 10.99 8.98
N THR A 157 18.82 11.74 10.02
CA THR A 157 19.55 13.01 9.87
C THR A 157 21.02 12.75 9.53
N GLU A 158 21.64 13.67 8.79
CA GLU A 158 23.07 13.58 8.49
C GLU A 158 23.89 13.48 9.79
N ASN A 159 24.82 12.52 9.84
CA ASN A 159 25.63 12.20 11.02
C ASN A 159 24.80 11.93 12.30
N ARG A 160 23.50 11.60 12.16
CA ARG A 160 22.55 11.43 13.27
C ARG A 160 22.45 12.66 14.17
N GLN A 161 22.59 13.85 13.60
CA GLN A 161 22.47 15.11 14.32
C GLN A 161 21.10 15.24 15.01
N ALA A 162 21.11 15.68 16.27
CA ALA A 162 19.87 15.95 17.01
C ALA A 162 19.16 17.22 16.50
N ILE A 163 17.83 17.17 16.46
CA ILE A 163 16.99 18.31 16.05
C ILE A 163 16.64 19.13 17.29
N THR A 164 17.42 20.16 17.58
CA THR A 164 17.29 20.98 18.80
C THR A 164 16.77 22.39 18.57
N SER A 165 16.65 22.81 17.30
CA SER A 165 16.21 24.15 16.92
C SER A 165 14.84 24.13 16.27
N LYS A 166 14.09 25.22 16.47
CA LYS A 166 12.88 25.50 15.70
C LYS A 166 13.15 26.30 14.44
N GLU A 167 14.34 26.88 14.26
CA GLU A 167 14.66 27.74 13.11
C GLU A 167 15.65 27.07 12.15
N ASP A 168 16.62 26.36 12.72
CA ASP A 168 17.69 25.73 11.95
C ASP A 168 17.23 24.35 11.49
N TYR A 169 17.33 24.14 10.18
CA TYR A 169 17.06 22.85 9.57
C TYR A 169 18.28 21.94 9.67
N VAL A 170 18.02 20.67 9.93
CA VAL A 170 18.97 19.57 9.83
C VAL A 170 18.67 18.81 8.55
N GLU A 171 19.69 18.55 7.74
CA GLU A 171 19.59 17.74 6.52
C GLU A 171 19.43 16.25 6.87
N GLY A 172 18.78 15.50 5.99
CA GLY A 172 18.60 14.06 6.15
C GLY A 172 17.76 13.42 5.07
N THR A 173 17.38 12.17 5.32
CA THR A 173 16.48 11.40 4.47
C THR A 173 15.22 11.01 5.23
N VAL A 174 14.12 10.87 4.49
CA VAL A 174 12.87 10.31 4.99
C VAL A 174 12.50 9.10 4.15
N THR A 175 12.10 8.01 4.81
CA THR A 175 11.52 6.82 4.19
C THR A 175 10.17 6.53 4.82
N ILE A 176 9.17 6.23 4.01
CA ILE A 176 7.84 5.83 4.46
C ILE A 176 7.57 4.41 3.98
N SER A 177 7.19 3.53 4.90
CA SER A 177 6.94 2.13 4.62
C SER A 177 5.84 1.92 3.57
N LYS A 178 6.00 0.86 2.78
CA LYS A 178 4.91 0.28 1.99
C LYS A 178 3.87 -0.31 2.93
N ILE A 179 2.62 0.11 2.81
CA ILE A 179 1.46 -0.42 3.52
C ILE A 179 0.24 -0.24 2.61
N PHE A 180 -0.70 -1.18 2.55
CA PHE A 180 -1.96 -0.96 1.84
C PHE A 180 -2.77 0.23 2.42
N PRO A 181 -3.30 1.18 1.61
CA PRO A 181 -3.29 1.21 0.14
C PRO A 181 -2.04 1.87 -0.49
N PHE A 182 -1.12 2.41 0.31
CA PHE A 182 0.17 3.03 -0.07
C PHE A 182 1.28 2.01 -0.36
N ILE A 183 1.11 1.20 -1.41
CA ILE A 183 2.00 0.07 -1.74
C ILE A 183 3.36 0.48 -2.33
N GLU A 184 3.50 1.71 -2.81
CA GLU A 184 4.75 2.20 -3.41
C GLU A 184 5.80 2.57 -2.36
N GLY A 185 5.37 2.93 -1.15
CA GLY A 185 6.24 3.54 -0.15
C GLY A 185 6.68 4.93 -0.58
N PHE A 186 7.66 5.51 0.11
CA PHE A 186 8.22 6.82 -0.25
C PHE A 186 9.66 6.93 0.25
N GLU A 187 10.52 7.60 -0.51
CA GLU A 187 11.87 7.97 -0.07
C GLU A 187 12.25 9.33 -0.68
N ALA A 188 12.86 10.20 0.12
CA ALA A 188 13.37 11.48 -0.37
C ALA A 188 14.45 12.05 0.56
N THR A 189 15.31 12.89 -0.01
CA THR A 189 16.12 13.86 0.75
C THR A 189 15.23 14.99 1.26
N MET A 190 15.53 15.46 2.46
CA MET A 190 14.71 16.44 3.14
C MET A 190 15.50 17.18 4.21
N ARG A 191 14.91 18.29 4.65
CA ARG A 191 15.31 19.05 5.82
C ARG A 191 14.26 18.96 6.91
N ILE A 192 14.68 18.81 8.16
CA ILE A 192 13.79 18.76 9.32
C ILE A 192 14.18 19.78 10.39
N ARG A 193 13.19 20.40 11.02
CA ARG A 193 13.37 21.26 12.21
C ARG A 193 12.24 21.05 13.21
N GLY A 194 12.46 21.51 14.44
CA GLY A 194 11.42 21.60 15.44
C GLY A 194 10.29 22.55 15.04
N ARG A 195 9.09 22.34 15.59
CA ARG A 195 7.98 23.28 15.42
C ARG A 195 7.17 23.48 16.68
N GLY A 196 6.16 24.35 16.57
CA GLY A 196 5.21 24.62 17.63
C GLY A 196 5.70 25.66 18.62
N ASN A 197 4.75 26.13 19.43
CA ASN A 197 5.04 27.10 20.49
C ASN A 197 5.28 26.34 21.80
N ALA A 198 4.27 26.26 22.67
CA ALA A 198 4.33 25.51 23.92
C ALA A 198 4.71 24.03 23.71
N THR A 199 4.22 23.39 22.65
CA THR A 199 4.51 21.97 22.37
C THR A 199 5.99 21.68 22.14
N TRP A 200 6.80 22.69 21.83
CA TRP A 200 8.25 22.51 21.70
C TRP A 200 8.95 22.27 23.04
N SER A 201 8.37 22.70 24.16
CA SER A 201 8.96 22.44 25.49
C SER A 201 8.61 21.06 26.06
N TYR A 202 7.69 20.32 25.44
CA TYR A 202 7.24 19.01 25.93
C TYR A 202 8.24 17.88 25.64
N ALA A 203 8.09 16.74 26.32
CA ALA A 203 8.99 15.60 26.16
C ALA A 203 9.00 15.06 24.72
N LYS A 204 7.81 14.98 24.08
CA LYS A 204 7.66 14.55 22.69
C LYS A 204 7.55 15.77 21.77
N LYS A 205 8.55 15.94 20.90
CA LYS A 205 8.70 17.14 20.06
C LYS A 205 7.96 16.99 18.72
N PRO A 206 7.19 17.98 18.27
CA PRO A 206 6.66 18.00 16.90
C PRO A 206 7.68 18.58 15.91
N TYR A 207 7.59 18.16 14.65
CA TYR A 207 8.55 18.54 13.61
C TYR A 207 7.88 19.11 12.35
N ARG A 208 8.65 19.89 11.60
CA ARG A 208 8.34 20.27 10.22
C ARG A 208 9.37 19.64 9.30
N ILE A 209 8.90 18.97 8.26
CA ILE A 209 9.71 18.36 7.20
C ILE A 209 9.57 19.22 5.95
N LYS A 210 10.69 19.49 5.28
CA LYS A 210 10.76 20.18 4.01
C LYS A 210 11.54 19.34 3.01
N LEU A 211 10.84 18.72 2.06
CA LEU A 211 11.43 17.96 0.97
C LEU A 211 12.16 18.87 -0.02
N ASP A 212 13.17 18.34 -0.72
CA ASP A 212 13.88 19.09 -1.75
C ASP A 212 13.02 19.30 -3.00
N SER A 213 12.22 18.31 -3.37
CA SER A 213 11.27 18.34 -4.49
C SER A 213 9.82 18.17 -4.01
N LYS A 214 8.85 18.67 -4.79
CA LYS A 214 7.43 18.47 -4.48
C LYS A 214 7.09 17.00 -4.74
N SER A 215 6.57 16.31 -3.74
CA SER A 215 6.20 14.90 -3.87
C SER A 215 4.87 14.64 -3.19
N LYS A 216 4.13 13.64 -3.69
CA LYS A 216 2.94 13.12 -3.00
C LYS A 216 3.40 12.25 -1.84
N ILE A 217 2.74 12.38 -0.69
CA ILE A 217 2.96 11.52 0.48
C ILE A 217 1.63 10.88 0.83
N LEU A 218 1.59 9.54 0.91
CA LEU A 218 0.40 8.78 1.30
C LEU A 218 -0.86 9.22 0.54
N GLY A 219 -0.75 9.39 -0.78
CA GLY A 219 -1.86 9.83 -1.63
C GLY A 219 -2.26 11.31 -1.51
N MET A 220 -1.69 12.08 -0.58
CA MET A 220 -1.95 13.52 -0.45
C MET A 220 -1.31 14.32 -1.60
N PRO A 221 -1.90 15.46 -2.03
CA PRO A 221 -1.36 16.28 -3.10
C PRO A 221 0.07 16.74 -2.88
N ALA A 222 0.81 16.78 -3.98
CA ALA A 222 2.25 17.00 -3.96
C ALA A 222 2.64 18.35 -3.37
N ASP A 223 3.57 18.31 -2.41
CA ASP A 223 4.12 19.50 -1.77
C ASP A 223 5.52 19.20 -1.19
N LYS A 224 6.23 20.24 -0.77
CA LYS A 224 7.51 20.15 -0.07
C LYS A 224 7.33 20.18 1.45
N ASP A 225 6.30 20.85 1.95
CA ASP A 225 6.13 21.16 3.37
C ASP A 225 5.13 20.22 4.04
N TRP A 226 5.63 19.43 4.98
CA TRP A 226 4.87 18.45 5.76
C TRP A 226 5.10 18.66 7.25
N VAL A 227 4.18 18.20 8.09
CA VAL A 227 4.29 18.30 9.54
C VAL A 227 4.13 16.95 10.21
N LEU A 228 4.90 16.73 11.27
CA LEU A 228 4.69 15.65 12.23
C LEU A 228 4.19 16.28 13.53
N LEU A 229 2.90 16.09 13.83
CA LEU A 229 2.28 16.54 15.07
C LEU A 229 2.39 15.42 16.10
N ALA A 230 2.97 15.76 17.26
CA ALA A 230 3.17 14.80 18.34
C ALA A 230 1.88 14.47 19.12
N ASP A 231 0.88 15.36 19.03
CA ASP A 231 -0.39 15.32 19.78
C ASP A 231 -0.21 15.00 21.27
N TYR A 232 0.91 15.45 21.87
CA TYR A 232 1.37 15.00 23.19
C TYR A 232 0.38 15.26 24.32
N CYS A 233 -0.35 16.39 24.29
CA CYS A 233 -1.36 16.72 25.31
C CYS A 233 -2.69 16.01 25.08
N ASP A 234 -2.90 15.42 23.91
CA ASP A 234 -4.10 14.68 23.57
C ASP A 234 -3.90 13.20 23.88
N LYS A 235 -4.39 12.75 25.03
CA LYS A 235 -4.33 11.33 25.42
C LYS A 235 -5.02 10.37 24.43
N SER A 236 -5.93 10.88 23.60
CA SER A 236 -6.57 10.07 22.56
C SER A 236 -5.74 10.01 21.28
N LEU A 237 -4.87 10.99 21.05
CA LEU A 237 -4.21 11.29 19.76
C LEU A 237 -5.18 11.58 18.60
N LEU A 238 -6.49 11.64 18.84
CA LEU A 238 -7.49 11.68 17.76
C LEU A 238 -8.12 13.06 17.57
N ARG A 239 -8.01 14.01 18.51
CA ARG A 239 -8.74 15.30 18.44
C ARG A 239 -8.36 16.10 17.20
N THR A 240 -7.09 16.09 16.81
CA THR A 240 -6.61 16.73 15.57
C THR A 240 -7.29 16.10 14.35
N THR A 241 -7.26 14.77 14.25
CA THR A 241 -7.88 14.01 13.15
C THR A 241 -9.39 14.23 13.09
N TYR A 242 -10.09 14.16 14.23
CA TYR A 242 -11.53 14.43 14.30
C TYR A 242 -11.89 15.83 13.85
N ALA A 243 -11.11 16.85 14.23
CA ALA A 243 -11.36 18.22 13.80
C ALA A 243 -11.23 18.38 12.27
N PHE A 244 -10.23 17.74 11.65
CA PHE A 244 -10.08 17.77 10.21
C PHE A 244 -11.15 16.94 9.49
N GLU A 245 -11.49 15.76 9.97
CA GLU A 245 -12.59 14.98 9.38
C GLU A 245 -13.93 15.73 9.50
N LEU A 246 -14.19 16.40 10.62
CA LEU A 246 -15.38 17.25 10.77
C LEU A 246 -15.36 18.41 9.77
N SER A 247 -14.23 19.09 9.61
CA SER A 247 -14.05 20.16 8.62
C SER A 247 -14.34 19.70 7.19
N LYS A 248 -13.90 18.48 6.85
CA LYS A 248 -14.18 17.84 5.56
C LYS A 248 -15.67 17.50 5.39
N LEU A 249 -16.32 16.96 6.43
CA LEU A 249 -17.76 16.68 6.45
C LEU A 249 -18.60 17.96 6.32
N MET A 250 -18.10 19.07 6.86
CA MET A 250 -18.72 20.40 6.74
C MET A 250 -18.41 21.10 5.41
N GLU A 251 -17.67 20.45 4.51
CA GLU A 251 -17.29 20.99 3.19
C GLU A 251 -16.56 22.34 3.28
N LEU A 252 -15.69 22.53 4.28
CA LEU A 252 -14.87 23.75 4.33
C LEU A 252 -13.97 23.84 3.08
N PRO A 253 -13.72 25.05 2.54
CA PRO A 253 -13.01 25.24 1.27
C PRO A 253 -11.66 24.55 1.19
N TRP A 254 -10.98 24.40 2.32
CA TRP A 254 -9.80 23.58 2.44
C TRP A 254 -9.68 22.98 3.85
N THR A 255 -9.24 21.74 3.91
CA THR A 255 -8.99 20.99 5.14
C THR A 255 -7.64 20.27 5.03
N PRO A 256 -6.75 20.35 6.03
CA PRO A 256 -5.53 19.57 6.05
C PRO A 256 -5.82 18.06 6.00
N ARG A 257 -5.17 17.35 5.09
CA ARG A 257 -5.14 15.88 5.10
C ARG A 257 -3.95 15.38 5.91
N GLY A 258 -4.08 14.18 6.45
CA GLY A 258 -3.00 13.49 7.12
C GLY A 258 -3.39 12.11 7.59
N TYR A 259 -2.39 11.38 8.10
CA TYR A 259 -2.52 10.02 8.60
C TYR A 259 -1.74 9.90 9.90
N HIS A 260 -2.21 9.04 10.79
CA HIS A 260 -1.38 8.57 11.90
C HIS A 260 -0.23 7.73 11.34
N VAL A 261 0.97 7.92 11.90
CA VAL A 261 2.19 7.23 11.50
C VAL A 261 3.01 6.88 12.72
N GLU A 262 3.81 5.82 12.62
CA GLU A 262 4.85 5.55 13.60
C GLU A 262 6.17 6.20 13.20
N LEU A 263 6.77 6.97 14.10
CA LEU A 263 8.02 7.69 13.82
C LEU A 263 9.23 6.97 14.41
N PHE A 264 10.23 6.74 13.56
CA PHE A 264 11.58 6.41 13.98
C PHE A 264 12.53 7.54 13.55
N LEU A 265 13.28 8.10 14.49
CA LEU A 265 14.27 9.15 14.25
C LEU A 265 15.67 8.64 14.64
N ASN A 266 16.60 8.62 13.69
CA ASN A 266 17.98 8.14 13.87
C ASN A 266 18.03 6.74 14.51
N GLY A 267 17.23 5.82 13.99
CA GLY A 267 17.05 4.46 14.51
C GLY A 267 16.28 4.31 15.83
N SER A 268 15.91 5.40 16.51
CA SER A 268 15.14 5.35 17.77
C SER A 268 13.64 5.46 17.50
N TYR A 269 12.82 4.70 18.20
CA TYR A 269 11.37 4.83 18.13
C TYR A 269 10.89 6.05 18.94
N ASN A 270 10.07 6.90 18.32
CA ASN A 270 9.56 8.14 18.92
C ASN A 270 8.04 8.11 19.17
N GLY A 271 7.38 7.00 18.87
CA GLY A 271 5.93 6.79 19.01
C GLY A 271 5.11 7.33 17.84
N THR A 272 3.79 7.33 18.04
CA THR A 272 2.79 7.72 17.02
C THR A 272 2.72 9.23 16.79
N TYR A 273 2.69 9.68 15.55
CA TYR A 273 2.51 11.08 15.16
C TYR A 273 1.35 11.20 14.17
N PHE A 274 0.79 12.39 14.03
CA PHE A 274 -0.02 12.74 12.86
C PHE A 274 0.88 13.37 11.80
N LEU A 275 1.08 12.68 10.68
CA LEU A 275 1.74 13.21 9.49
C LEU A 275 0.71 13.90 8.61
N GLY A 276 0.87 15.21 8.39
CA GLY A 276 -0.12 15.98 7.64
C GLY A 276 0.45 17.09 6.77
N GLU A 277 -0.45 17.68 6.00
CA GLU A 277 -0.16 18.84 5.16
C GLU A 277 0.15 20.08 6.00
N HIS A 278 1.24 20.79 5.70
CA HIS A 278 1.49 22.09 6.32
C HIS A 278 0.48 23.13 5.80
N VAL A 279 -0.20 23.83 6.72
CA VAL A 279 -1.11 24.93 6.39
C VAL A 279 -0.32 26.09 5.76
N LYS A 280 -0.65 26.43 4.52
CA LYS A 280 -0.07 27.58 3.80
C LYS A 280 -0.97 27.98 2.62
N VAL A 281 -0.68 29.15 2.06
CA VAL A 281 -1.31 29.61 0.83
C VAL A 281 -0.69 28.89 -0.37
N ALA A 282 -1.49 28.10 -1.09
CA ALA A 282 -1.15 27.44 -2.36
C ALA A 282 -2.40 26.82 -3.01
N SER A 283 -2.34 26.52 -4.31
CA SER A 283 -3.48 25.98 -5.08
C SER A 283 -4.07 24.68 -4.52
N ASN A 284 -3.23 23.74 -4.07
CA ASN A 284 -3.66 22.50 -3.41
C ASN A 284 -3.69 22.59 -1.87
N ARG A 285 -3.67 23.82 -1.34
CA ARG A 285 -3.72 24.14 0.09
C ARG A 285 -4.83 25.18 0.33
N VAL A 286 -4.61 26.17 1.20
CA VAL A 286 -5.52 27.29 1.35
C VAL A 286 -5.42 28.15 0.08
N ASN A 287 -6.41 28.04 -0.80
CA ASN A 287 -6.48 28.85 -2.00
C ASN A 287 -7.19 30.18 -1.69
N ILE A 288 -6.45 31.28 -1.73
CA ILE A 288 -6.97 32.65 -1.58
C ILE A 288 -6.77 33.50 -2.84
N ALA A 289 -6.37 32.86 -3.95
CA ALA A 289 -6.16 33.49 -5.25
C ALA A 289 -7.44 33.44 -6.10
#